data_AF-A0A352QTB9-F1
#
_entry.id   AF-A0A352QTB9-F1
#
_cell.length_a   1.000
_cell.length_b   1.000
_cell.length_c   1.000
_cell.angle_alpha   90.00
_cell.angle_beta   90.00
_cell.angle_gamma   90.00
#
_symmetry.space_group_name_H-M   'P 1'
#
loop_
_entity.id
_entity.type
_entity.pdbx_description
1 polymer ?
#
loop_
_entity_poly.entity_id
_entity_poly.type
_entity_poly.pdbx_seq_one_letter_code
_entity_poly.pdbx_strand_id
1 'polypeptide(L)'
;MCFLLPAATFHELLADNPRFAAYFHEALSVKRRLLAEQQQPGELGRLMLTRVADAQLAPVHAVPADTGIAAAAAALREHQVDCLLVA
;
A
#
# COMPACT_ATOMS: atom_id res chain seq x y z
N MET A 1 -4.06 10.39 9.12
CA MET A 1 -3.25 11.44 9.79
C MET A 1 -2.05 11.71 8.89
N CYS A 2 -1.78 12.97 8.54
CA CYS A 2 -0.63 13.35 7.73
C CYS A 2 0.34 14.16 8.60
N PHE A 3 1.60 13.77 8.61
CA PHE A 3 2.68 14.52 9.24
C PHE A 3 3.49 15.20 8.14
N LEU A 4 3.64 16.53 8.24
CA LEU A 4 4.43 17.31 7.29
C LEU A 4 5.89 17.36 7.76
N LEU A 5 6.80 17.05 6.85
CA LEU A 5 8.24 17.17 7.08
C LEU A 5 8.74 18.48 6.42
N PRO A 6 9.35 19.40 7.17
CA PRO A 6 9.96 20.60 6.59
C PRO A 6 11.08 20.25 5.61
N ALA A 7 11.15 20.98 4.50
CA ALA A 7 12.13 20.71 3.43
C ALA A 7 13.58 20.79 3.93
N ALA A 8 13.91 21.79 4.76
CA ALA A 8 15.25 21.95 5.32
C ALA A 8 15.68 20.71 6.12
N THR A 9 14.83 20.22 7.02
CA THR A 9 15.07 19.00 7.81
C THR A 9 15.22 17.78 6.93
N PHE A 10 14.44 17.67 5.85
CA PHE A 10 14.57 16.56 4.91
C PHE A 10 15.94 16.57 4.21
N HIS A 11 16.41 17.74 3.78
CA HIS A 11 17.72 17.88 3.14
C HIS A 11 18.88 17.56 4.10
N GLU A 12 18.80 18.01 5.36
CA GLU A 12 19.78 17.65 6.40
C GLU A 12 19.81 16.13 6.62
N LEU A 13 18.64 15.49 6.74
CA LEU A 13 18.55 14.05 6.91
C LEU A 13 19.11 13.27 5.72
N LEU A 14 18.95 13.76 4.50
CA LEU A 14 19.58 13.15 3.32
C LEU A 14 21.10 13.27 3.35
N ALA A 15 21.65 14.40 3.80
CA ALA A 15 23.09 14.63 3.86
C ALA A 15 23.75 13.80 4.96
N ASP A 16 23.15 13.77 6.15
CA ASP A 16 23.76 13.20 7.34
C ASP A 16 23.51 11.69 7.50
N ASN A 17 22.53 11.14 6.78
CA ASN A 17 22.11 9.74 6.93
C ASN A 17 22.07 9.01 5.57
N PRO A 18 23.16 8.34 5.15
CA PRO A 18 23.23 7.68 3.85
C PRO A 18 22.20 6.55 3.67
N ARG A 19 21.78 5.88 4.76
CA ARG A 19 20.69 4.88 4.72
C ARG A 19 19.32 5.51 4.47
N PHE A 20 19.07 6.69 5.05
CA PHE A 20 17.85 7.46 4.81
C PHE A 20 17.81 7.96 3.36
N ALA A 21 18.93 8.45 2.85
CA ALA A 21 19.08 8.85 1.45
C ALA A 21 18.85 7.70 0.47
N ALA A 22 19.41 6.51 0.73
CA ALA A 22 19.21 5.34 -0.11
C ALA A 22 17.73 4.96 -0.22
N TYR A 23 17.03 4.89 0.91
CA TYR A 23 15.59 4.57 0.96
C TYR A 23 14.74 5.56 0.14
N PHE A 24 14.96 6.86 0.31
CA PHE A 24 14.19 7.88 -0.41
C PHE A 24 14.56 7.96 -1.89
N HIS A 25 15.84 7.81 -2.26
CA HIS A 25 16.25 7.79 -3.66
C HIS A 25 15.72 6.57 -4.42
N GLU A 26 15.67 5.40 -3.79
CA GLU A 26 15.07 4.19 -4.37
C GLU A 26 13.57 4.39 -4.61
N ALA A 27 12.83 4.79 -3.56
CA ALA A 27 11.39 5.03 -3.65
C ALA A 27 11.02 6.11 -4.69
N LEU A 28 11.78 7.20 -4.76
CA LEU A 28 11.58 8.27 -5.74
C LEU A 28 11.95 7.83 -7.17
N SER A 29 12.89 6.91 -7.33
CA SER A 29 13.26 6.37 -8.64
C SER A 29 12.21 5.39 -9.17
N VAL A 30 11.65 4.56 -8.29
CA VAL A 30 10.50 3.70 -8.61
C VAL A 30 9.29 4.54 -9.00
N LYS A 31 8.96 5.57 -8.21
CA LYS A 31 7.82 6.45 -8.50
C LYS A 31 7.99 7.20 -9.83
N ARG A 32 9.20 7.66 -10.15
CA ARG A 32 9.52 8.29 -11.45
C ARG A 32 9.34 7.32 -12.62
N ARG A 33 9.74 6.05 -12.46
CA ARG A 33 9.54 5.01 -13.47
C ARG A 33 8.05 4.77 -13.74
N LEU A 34 7.25 4.61 -12.68
CA LEU A 34 5.80 4.41 -12.78
C LEU A 34 5.10 5.60 -13.45
N LEU A 35 5.51 6.83 -13.15
CA LEU A 35 4.97 8.03 -13.80
C LEU A 35 5.36 8.13 -15.28
N ALA A 36 6.55 7.66 -15.65
CA ALA A 36 6.99 7.60 -17.04
C ALA A 36 6.24 6.50 -17.82
N GLU A 37 5.93 5.37 -17.18
CA GLU A 37 5.10 4.30 -17.73
C GLU A 37 3.65 4.76 -17.96
N GLN A 38 3.09 5.57 -17.06
CA GLN A 38 1.75 6.19 -17.24
C GLN A 38 1.69 7.24 -18.36
N GLN A 39 2.83 7.80 -18.79
CA GLN A 39 2.90 8.81 -19.86
C GLN A 39 3.02 8.19 -21.26
N GLN A 40 3.23 6.86 -21.36
CA GLN A 40 3.14 6.14 -22.63
C GLN A 40 1.66 5.92 -22.97
N PRO A 41 1.14 6.42 -24.13
CA PRO A 41 -0.21 6.13 -24.57
C PRO A 41 -0.28 4.70 -25.13
N GLY A 42 -0.17 3.71 -24.24
CA GLY A 42 -0.30 2.30 -24.54
C GLY A 42 -1.09 1.63 -23.43
N GLU A 43 -2.29 1.15 -23.77
CA GLU A 43 -3.18 0.32 -22.94
C GLU A 43 -4.02 0.97 -21.82
N LEU A 44 -4.32 2.27 -21.88
CA LEU A 44 -5.49 2.82 -21.13
C LEU A 44 -6.84 2.35 -21.71
N GLY A 45 -6.83 1.51 -22.75
CA GLY A 45 -8.00 0.86 -23.35
C GLY A 45 -8.64 -0.25 -22.49
N ARG A 46 -8.15 -0.52 -21.28
CA ARG A 46 -8.77 -1.48 -20.36
C ARG A 46 -8.99 -0.89 -18.97
N LEU A 47 -9.46 0.35 -18.95
CA LEU A 47 -10.39 0.88 -17.96
C LEU A 47 -11.61 -0.06 -17.89
N MET A 48 -11.45 -1.20 -17.22
CA MET A 48 -12.55 -1.92 -16.58
C MET A 48 -13.03 -1.00 -15.44
N LEU A 49 -13.81 0.02 -15.79
CA LEU A 49 -14.65 0.75 -14.86
C LEU A 49 -15.80 -0.17 -14.45
N THR A 50 -15.49 -1.26 -13.76
CA THR A 50 -16.47 -2.00 -12.99
C THR A 50 -16.89 -1.02 -11.90
N ARG A 51 -18.12 -0.49 -11.99
CA ARG A 51 -18.66 0.40 -10.95
C ARG A 51 -18.49 -0.31 -9.62
N VAL A 52 -18.05 0.40 -8.58
CA VAL A 52 -17.87 -0.16 -7.23
C VAL A 52 -19.13 -0.88 -6.73
N ALA A 53 -20.31 -0.47 -7.22
CA ALA A 53 -21.60 -1.10 -6.95
C ALA A 53 -21.77 -2.52 -7.53
N ASP A 54 -21.00 -2.89 -8.55
CA ASP A 54 -21.03 -4.21 -9.21
C ASP A 54 -19.89 -5.13 -8.69
N ALA A 55 -19.06 -4.65 -7.75
CA ALA A 55 -18.06 -5.48 -7.09
C ALA A 55 -18.75 -6.40 -6.07
N GLN A 56 -18.70 -7.71 -6.32
CA GLN A 56 -18.99 -8.71 -5.29
C GLN A 56 -17.90 -8.59 -4.22
N LEU A 57 -18.17 -7.80 -3.18
CA LEU A 57 -17.32 -7.72 -2.01
C LEU A 57 -17.33 -9.08 -1.33
N ALA A 58 -16.14 -9.65 -1.10
CA ALA A 58 -16.01 -10.83 -0.27
C ALA A 58 -16.59 -10.55 1.12
N PRO A 59 -17.24 -11.53 1.77
CA PRO A 59 -17.80 -11.36 3.11
C PRO A 59 -16.70 -10.95 4.09
N VAL A 60 -16.96 -9.90 4.86
CA VAL A 60 -16.05 -9.44 5.92
C VAL A 60 -15.92 -10.53 6.96
N HIS A 61 -14.68 -10.96 7.22
CA HIS A 61 -14.39 -11.97 8.22
C HIS A 61 -13.86 -11.32 9.50
N ALA A 62 -14.67 -11.35 10.56
CA ALA A 62 -14.35 -10.72 11.83
C ALA A 62 -13.80 -11.74 12.84
N VAL A 63 -12.83 -11.32 13.66
CA VAL A 63 -12.24 -12.10 14.74
C VAL A 63 -12.29 -11.35 16.07
N PRO A 64 -12.42 -12.05 17.20
CA PRO A 64 -12.33 -11.44 18.53
C PRO A 64 -11.02 -10.69 18.78
N ALA A 65 -11.05 -9.64 19.59
CA ALA A 65 -9.86 -8.85 19.96
C ALA A 65 -8.75 -9.64 20.69
N ASP A 66 -9.08 -10.78 21.31
CA ASP A 66 -8.14 -11.69 21.95
C ASP A 66 -7.57 -12.75 20.99
N THR A 67 -7.90 -12.69 19.69
CA THR A 67 -7.40 -13.63 18.69
C THR A 67 -5.89 -13.47 18.52
N GLY A 68 -5.16 -14.52 18.88
CA GLY A 68 -3.71 -14.58 18.67
C GLY A 68 -3.33 -14.59 17.19
N ILE A 69 -2.14 -14.09 16.88
CA ILE A 69 -1.61 -13.96 15.50
C ILE A 69 -1.64 -15.29 14.74
N ALA A 70 -1.31 -16.41 15.39
CA ALA A 70 -1.33 -17.73 14.75
C ALA A 70 -2.74 -18.16 14.33
N ALA A 71 -3.74 -17.90 15.18
CA ALA A 71 -5.14 -18.17 14.89
C ALA A 71 -5.67 -17.24 13.78
N ALA A 72 -5.30 -15.96 13.83
CA ALA A 72 -5.62 -15.00 12.76
C ALA A 72 -5.00 -15.43 11.41
N ALA A 73 -3.74 -15.88 11.39
CA ALA A 73 -3.09 -16.36 10.17
C ALA A 73 -3.71 -17.66 9.63
N ALA A 74 -4.20 -18.53 10.52
CA ALA A 74 -4.97 -19.70 10.11
C ALA A 74 -6.31 -19.30 9.47
N ALA A 75 -7.05 -18.36 10.08
CA ALA A 75 -8.31 -17.86 9.57
C ALA A 75 -8.17 -17.18 8.20
N LEU A 76 -7.11 -16.39 7.95
CA LEU A 76 -6.85 -15.80 6.63
C LEU A 76 -6.77 -16.88 5.53
N ARG A 77 -6.05 -17.97 5.81
CA ARG A 77 -5.87 -19.08 4.86
C ARG A 77 -7.11 -19.95 4.72
N GLU A 78 -7.83 -20.20 5.81
CA GLU A 78 -9.07 -20.98 5.81
C GLU A 78 -10.16 -20.28 4.99
N HIS A 79 -10.33 -18.98 5.19
CA HIS A 79 -11.36 -18.19 4.51
C HIS A 79 -10.91 -17.63 3.17
N GLN A 80 -9.65 -17.85 2.78
CA GLN A 80 -9.05 -17.31 1.55
C GLN A 80 -9.26 -15.80 1.41
N VAL A 81 -9.07 -15.08 2.52
CA VAL A 81 -9.20 -13.63 2.59
C VAL A 81 -7.87 -12.97 2.91
N ASP A 82 -7.66 -11.76 2.40
CA ASP A 82 -6.43 -11.00 2.58
C ASP A 82 -6.41 -10.18 3.88
N CYS A 83 -7.57 -10.03 4.53
CA CYS A 83 -7.71 -9.28 5.77
C CYS A 83 -8.78 -9.84 6.70
N LEU A 84 -8.62 -9.58 8.00
CA LEU A 84 -9.62 -9.83 9.04
C LEU A 84 -9.97 -8.53 9.74
N LEU A 85 -11.21 -8.39 10.18
CA LEU A 85 -11.67 -7.29 11.01
C LEU A 85 -11.60 -7.70 12.49
N VAL A 86 -11.07 -6.84 13.36
CA VAL A 86 -11.17 -7.07 14.81
C VAL A 86 -12.50 -6.50 15.30
N ALA A 87 -13.31 -7.34 15.94
CA ALA A 87 -14.60 -6.97 16.55
C ALA A 87 -14.48 -6.67 18.05
#